data_AF-A0A365D4J7-F1
#
_entry.id   AF-A0A365D4J7-F1
#
_cell.length_a   1.000
_cell.length_b   1.000
_cell.length_c   1.000
_cell.angle_alpha   90.00
_cell.angle_beta   90.00
_cell.angle_gamma   90.00
#
_symmetry.space_group_name_H-M   'P 1'
#
loop_
_entity.id
_entity.type
_entity.pdbx_description
1 polymer ?
#
loop_
_entity_poly.entity_id
_entity_poly.type
_entity_poly.pdbx_seq_one_letter_code
_entity_poly.pdbx_strand_id
1 'polypeptide(L)'
;MVQVVQGYFRSAVRFPKRSTELLRGMKAGSHVIGVCWLALSLLWDGAWQTILWAVVGLAGLVQSALVEKEILRRTNGAGKGGCPMDAEYNVMADFHQFTVSDPTADFGDLWAKWTDETIDAMFVQGDRYIAIGTMRNMYAPVLIRLDSERSFTGRVDKVATGVLEVPSGVVEVSGSTDNGMSGGKVKVPPGTYRVEVQYFNLDSISDDGLEGDDRYMITLFRTGR
;
A
#
# COMPACT_ATOMS: atom_id res chain seq x y z
N MET A 1 11.29 -26.46 6.82
CA MET A 1 12.28 -25.57 7.48
C MET A 1 12.70 -24.40 6.58
N VAL A 2 13.20 -24.63 5.35
CA VAL A 2 13.57 -23.55 4.42
C VAL A 2 12.40 -22.63 4.07
N GLN A 3 11.19 -23.17 3.83
CA GLN A 3 10.00 -22.36 3.54
C GLN A 3 9.52 -21.51 4.74
N VAL A 4 9.65 -22.03 5.96
CA VAL A 4 9.33 -21.27 7.19
C VAL A 4 10.32 -20.12 7.39
N VAL A 5 11.60 -20.37 7.15
CA VAL A 5 12.65 -19.34 7.17
C VAL A 5 12.43 -18.32 6.07
N GLN A 6 12.04 -18.73 4.86
CA GLN A 6 11.70 -17.83 3.75
C GLN A 6 10.44 -17.00 4.02
N GLY A 7 9.40 -17.58 4.63
CA GLY A 7 8.20 -16.87 5.06
C GLY A 7 8.52 -15.83 6.14
N TYR A 8 9.32 -16.20 7.14
CA TYR A 8 9.80 -15.28 8.16
C TYR A 8 10.68 -14.17 7.59
N PHE A 9 11.56 -14.48 6.63
CA PHE A 9 12.38 -13.47 5.95
C PHE A 9 11.52 -12.54 5.09
N ARG A 10 10.52 -13.05 4.36
CA ARG A 10 9.59 -12.22 3.58
C ARG A 10 8.74 -11.32 4.47
N SER A 11 8.30 -11.84 5.62
CA SER A 11 7.61 -11.08 6.67
C SER A 11 8.51 -10.00 7.30
N ALA A 12 9.76 -10.35 7.65
CA ALA A 12 10.73 -9.43 8.24
C ALA A 12 11.25 -8.36 7.25
N VAL A 13 11.23 -8.66 5.95
CA VAL A 13 11.59 -7.73 4.87
C VAL A 13 10.39 -6.87 4.41
N ARG A 14 9.14 -7.23 4.77
CA ARG A 14 8.00 -6.31 4.70
C ARG A 14 8.22 -5.24 5.76
N PHE A 15 8.70 -4.06 5.36
CA PHE A 15 8.81 -2.92 6.27
C PHE A 15 7.46 -2.68 6.96
N PRO A 16 7.41 -2.63 8.30
CA PRO A 16 6.24 -2.11 8.99
C PRO A 16 5.93 -0.72 8.42
N LYS A 17 4.64 -0.39 8.26
CA LYS A 17 4.21 0.89 7.69
C LYS A 17 4.61 2.04 8.59
N ARG A 18 5.77 2.62 8.28
CA ARG A 18 6.42 3.69 9.03
C ARG A 18 6.41 4.95 8.16
N SER A 19 6.26 6.12 8.81
CA SER A 19 6.29 7.42 8.13
C SER A 19 7.63 7.62 7.42
N THR A 20 7.66 8.45 6.38
CA THR A 20 8.91 8.72 5.63
C THR A 20 10.01 9.29 6.54
N GLU A 21 9.65 10.08 7.55
CA GLU A 21 10.60 10.55 8.57
C GLU A 21 11.14 9.41 9.43
N LEU A 22 10.28 8.48 9.84
CA LEU A 22 10.70 7.33 10.63
C LEU A 22 11.57 6.38 9.79
N LEU A 23 11.29 6.23 8.50
CA LEU A 23 12.16 5.51 7.56
C LEU A 23 13.53 6.20 7.43
N ARG A 24 13.60 7.53 7.36
CA ARG A 24 14.89 8.25 7.38
C ARG A 24 15.67 7.99 8.68
N GLY A 25 14.98 8.02 9.81
CA GLY A 25 15.56 7.68 11.12
C GLY A 25 16.08 6.24 11.16
N MET A 26 15.32 5.28 10.63
CA MET A 26 15.75 3.89 10.51
C MET A 26 16.97 3.71 9.60
N LYS A 27 16.99 4.39 8.43
CA LYS A 27 18.14 4.34 7.52
C LYS A 27 19.41 4.77 8.26
N ALA A 28 19.36 5.92 8.92
CA ALA A 28 20.48 6.44 9.68
C ALA A 28 20.90 5.48 10.81
N GLY A 29 19.93 5.00 11.62
CA GLY A 29 20.19 4.08 12.72
C GLY A 29 20.81 2.75 12.27
N SER A 30 20.19 2.08 11.29
CA SER A 30 20.68 0.81 10.74
C SER A 30 22.05 0.94 10.08
N HIS A 31 22.32 2.06 9.42
CA HIS A 31 23.63 2.31 8.80
C HIS A 31 24.73 2.52 9.84
N VAL A 32 24.47 3.31 10.88
CA VAL A 32 25.44 3.56 11.97
C VAL A 32 25.70 2.27 12.73
N ILE A 33 24.64 1.55 13.13
CA ILE A 33 24.76 0.28 13.84
C ILE A 33 25.52 -0.75 13.00
N GLY A 34 25.22 -0.85 11.69
CA GLY A 34 25.90 -1.79 10.79
C GLY A 34 27.41 -1.54 10.68
N VAL A 35 27.81 -0.27 10.51
CA VAL A 35 29.23 0.13 10.46
C VAL A 35 29.93 -0.11 11.79
N CYS A 36 29.29 0.22 12.91
CA CYS A 36 29.85 -0.03 14.25
C CYS A 36 30.11 -1.52 14.50
N TRP A 37 29.18 -2.40 14.15
CA TRP A 37 29.36 -3.85 14.32
C TRP A 37 30.46 -4.42 13.42
N LEU A 38 30.61 -3.92 12.19
CA LEU A 38 31.73 -4.29 11.32
C LEU A 38 33.07 -3.84 11.91
N ALA A 39 33.16 -2.62 12.41
CA ALA A 39 34.38 -2.13 13.06
C ALA A 39 34.72 -2.93 14.33
N LEU A 40 33.72 -3.22 15.16
CA LEU A 40 33.87 -4.06 16.36
C LEU A 40 34.29 -5.50 16.03
N SER A 41 33.87 -6.05 14.90
CA SER A 41 34.25 -7.40 14.48
C SER A 41 35.77 -7.55 14.28
N LEU A 42 36.46 -6.46 13.94
CA LEU A 42 37.92 -6.41 13.74
C LEU A 42 38.71 -6.34 15.05
N LEU A 43 38.06 -6.04 16.17
CA LEU A 43 38.70 -5.89 17.48
C LEU A 43 38.71 -7.20 18.28
N TRP A 44 38.15 -8.28 17.73
CA TRP A 44 38.05 -9.57 18.41
C TRP A 44 39.06 -10.56 17.84
N ASP A 45 39.80 -11.25 18.72
CA ASP A 45 40.75 -12.31 18.34
C ASP A 45 40.08 -13.65 17.99
N GLY A 46 38.77 -13.78 18.24
CA GLY A 46 38.02 -15.02 18.05
C GLY A 46 37.35 -15.08 16.68
N ALA A 47 37.77 -16.03 15.84
CA ALA A 47 37.26 -16.20 14.48
C ALA A 47 35.73 -16.33 14.40
N TRP A 48 35.10 -17.00 15.37
CA TRP A 48 33.64 -17.15 15.41
C TRP A 48 32.92 -15.85 15.77
N GLN A 49 33.45 -15.09 16.73
CA GLN A 49 32.90 -13.80 17.13
C GLN A 49 33.03 -12.78 15.99
N THR A 50 34.17 -12.75 15.31
CA THR A 50 34.37 -11.91 14.12
C THR A 50 33.35 -12.21 13.04
N ILE A 51 33.11 -13.50 12.72
CA ILE A 51 32.11 -13.91 11.73
C ILE A 51 30.70 -13.48 12.16
N LEU A 52 30.33 -13.74 13.42
CA LEU A 52 29.00 -13.38 13.94
C LEU A 52 28.74 -11.87 13.84
N TRP A 53 29.67 -11.04 14.29
CA TRP A 53 29.52 -9.58 14.26
C TRP A 53 29.56 -9.01 12.85
N ALA A 54 30.36 -9.59 11.96
CA ALA A 54 30.37 -9.22 10.56
C ALA A 54 29.00 -9.48 9.90
N VAL A 55 28.37 -10.62 10.18
CA VAL A 55 27.02 -10.95 9.67
C VAL A 55 25.96 -9.98 10.19
N VAL A 56 26.01 -9.62 11.48
CA VAL A 56 25.08 -8.63 12.06
C VAL A 56 25.28 -7.25 11.42
N GLY A 57 26.52 -6.83 11.22
CA GLY A 57 26.85 -5.57 10.56
C GLY A 57 26.36 -5.50 9.11
N LEU A 58 26.58 -6.57 8.35
CA LEU A 58 26.06 -6.74 6.98
C LEU A 58 24.53 -6.70 6.94
N ALA A 59 23.85 -7.36 7.88
CA ALA A 59 22.39 -7.32 7.97
C ALA A 59 21.86 -5.89 8.21
N GLY A 60 22.53 -5.11 9.06
CA GLY A 60 22.20 -3.69 9.27
C GLY A 60 22.35 -2.83 8.02
N LEU A 61 23.41 -3.05 7.23
CA LEU A 61 23.63 -2.37 5.95
C LEU A 61 22.59 -2.77 4.89
N VAL A 62 22.25 -4.06 4.81
CA VAL A 62 21.18 -4.55 3.93
C VAL A 62 19.85 -3.90 4.29
N GLN A 63 19.51 -3.83 5.59
CA GLN A 63 18.31 -3.15 6.05
C GLN A 63 18.32 -1.66 5.65
N SER A 64 19.43 -0.96 5.81
CA SER A 64 19.59 0.43 5.36
C SER A 64 19.36 0.60 3.85
N ALA A 65 19.93 -0.28 3.02
CA ALA A 65 19.75 -0.25 1.57
C ALA A 65 18.30 -0.53 1.15
N LEU A 66 17.62 -1.46 1.83
CA LEU A 66 16.20 -1.74 1.61
C LEU A 66 15.32 -0.56 2.01
N VAL A 67 15.60 0.12 3.12
CA VAL A 67 14.92 1.36 3.53
C VAL A 67 15.11 2.45 2.48
N GLU A 68 16.34 2.62 1.98
CA GLU A 68 16.64 3.60 0.94
C GLU A 68 15.89 3.33 -0.36
N LYS A 69 15.81 2.06 -0.79
CA LYS A 69 15.02 1.68 -1.96
C LYS A 69 13.54 2.02 -1.77
N GLU A 70 12.99 1.83 -0.59
CA GLU A 70 11.60 2.18 -0.26
C GLU A 70 11.39 3.70 -0.17
N ILE A 71 12.32 4.46 0.41
CA ILE A 71 12.29 5.94 0.38
C ILE A 71 12.33 6.42 -1.08
N LEU A 72 13.25 5.89 -1.89
CA LEU A 72 13.38 6.24 -3.31
C LEU A 72 12.12 5.89 -4.10
N ARG A 73 11.48 4.75 -3.82
CA ARG A 73 10.18 4.40 -4.42
C ARG A 73 9.13 5.47 -4.10
N ARG A 74 9.05 5.91 -2.84
CA ARG A 74 8.09 6.94 -2.40
C ARG A 74 8.41 8.32 -2.96
N THR A 75 9.69 8.71 -2.99
CA THR A 75 10.11 10.03 -3.49
C THR A 75 10.10 10.09 -5.02
N ASN A 76 10.40 8.99 -5.72
CA ASN A 76 10.29 8.95 -7.18
C ASN A 76 8.83 8.91 -7.66
N GLY A 77 7.91 8.40 -6.84
CA GLY A 77 6.46 8.60 -7.04
C GLY A 77 6.01 10.05 -6.80
N ALA A 78 6.76 10.82 -6.01
CA ALA A 78 6.48 12.22 -5.70
C ALA A 78 7.26 13.24 -6.58
N GLY A 79 8.25 12.79 -7.35
CA GLY A 79 9.35 13.63 -7.83
C GLY A 79 9.55 13.75 -9.34
N LYS A 80 8.65 13.23 -10.19
CA LYS A 80 8.67 13.57 -11.62
C LYS A 80 7.54 14.53 -11.94
N GLY A 81 7.91 15.72 -12.43
CA GLY A 81 7.02 16.74 -12.98
C GLY A 81 6.35 16.29 -14.28
N GLY A 82 5.54 15.24 -14.18
CA GLY A 82 4.54 14.78 -15.12
C GLY A 82 3.47 14.11 -14.27
N CYS A 83 2.21 14.51 -14.44
CA CYS A 83 1.07 13.97 -13.69
C CYS A 83 1.17 12.43 -13.63
N PRO A 84 1.36 11.81 -12.44
CA PRO A 84 1.31 10.37 -12.37
C PRO A 84 -0.15 9.98 -12.61
N MET A 85 -0.44 9.57 -13.85
CA MET A 85 -1.78 9.10 -14.25
C MET A 85 -2.16 7.83 -13.47
N ASP A 86 -1.16 7.06 -13.02
CA ASP A 86 -1.34 5.83 -12.26
C ASP A 86 -0.51 5.84 -10.97
N ALA A 87 -1.10 5.35 -9.87
CA ALA A 87 -0.45 5.20 -8.57
C ALA A 87 -0.82 3.86 -7.93
N GLU A 88 0.15 3.22 -7.29
CA GLU A 88 -0.07 1.93 -6.63
C GLU A 88 0.28 2.03 -5.14
N TYR A 89 -0.69 1.65 -4.32
CA TYR A 89 -0.60 1.61 -2.88
C TYR A 89 -0.74 0.17 -2.40
N ASN A 90 -0.33 -0.06 -1.16
CA ASN A 90 -0.67 -1.30 -0.45
C ASN A 90 -1.49 -0.84 0.73
N VAL A 91 -2.80 -1.00 0.73
CA VAL A 91 -3.75 -0.35 1.67
C VAL A 91 -4.12 -1.29 2.80
N MET A 92 -4.26 -0.80 4.04
CA MET A 92 -4.81 -1.60 5.16
C MET A 92 -6.33 -1.67 5.04
N ALA A 93 -6.86 -2.83 4.74
CA ALA A 93 -8.31 -3.01 4.59
C ALA A 93 -8.96 -3.50 5.89
N ASP A 94 -8.76 -2.78 7.00
CA ASP A 94 -9.44 -3.08 8.26
C ASP A 94 -10.94 -2.83 8.16
N PHE A 95 -11.72 -3.66 8.87
CA PHE A 95 -13.19 -3.72 8.76
C PHE A 95 -13.67 -4.00 7.33
N HIS A 96 -12.93 -4.86 6.62
CA HIS A 96 -13.25 -5.33 5.28
C HIS A 96 -13.49 -4.18 4.30
N GLN A 97 -12.78 -3.06 4.43
CA GLN A 97 -12.97 -1.92 3.54
C GLN A 97 -11.77 -0.98 3.47
N PHE A 98 -11.75 -0.16 2.42
CA PHE A 98 -10.94 1.06 2.31
C PHE A 98 -11.71 2.12 1.51
N THR A 99 -11.25 3.37 1.52
CA THR A 99 -11.91 4.48 0.81
C THR A 99 -11.04 5.09 -0.28
N VAL A 100 -11.72 5.59 -1.31
CA VAL A 100 -11.15 6.49 -2.31
C VAL A 100 -12.00 7.74 -2.35
N SER A 101 -11.41 8.91 -2.10
CA SER A 101 -12.18 10.13 -1.85
C SER A 101 -11.47 11.41 -2.29
N ASP A 102 -12.24 12.48 -2.46
CA ASP A 102 -11.71 13.83 -2.37
C ASP A 102 -11.40 14.17 -0.89
N PRO A 103 -10.34 14.93 -0.56
CA PRO A 103 -10.05 15.37 0.80
C PRO A 103 -11.16 16.18 1.49
N THR A 104 -12.13 16.69 0.74
CA THR A 104 -13.29 17.43 1.25
C THR A 104 -14.53 16.55 1.44
N ALA A 105 -14.41 15.23 1.29
CA ALA A 105 -15.51 14.29 1.51
C ALA A 105 -16.00 14.29 2.96
N ASP A 106 -17.31 14.19 3.14
CA ASP A 106 -17.95 13.94 4.43
C ASP A 106 -18.28 12.45 4.57
N PHE A 107 -17.77 11.82 5.62
CA PHE A 107 -17.95 10.38 5.89
C PHE A 107 -18.98 10.08 6.99
N GLY A 108 -19.69 11.10 7.49
CA GLY A 108 -20.52 10.99 8.71
C GLY A 108 -21.55 9.86 8.71
N ASP A 109 -22.00 9.42 7.53
CA ASP A 109 -23.01 8.38 7.34
C ASP A 109 -22.48 7.08 6.70
N LEU A 110 -21.17 6.95 6.46
CA LEU A 110 -20.60 5.81 5.73
C LEU A 110 -20.99 4.46 6.37
N TRP A 111 -20.93 4.35 7.69
CA TRP A 111 -21.25 3.12 8.41
C TRP A 111 -22.72 2.69 8.22
N ALA A 112 -23.64 3.64 8.04
CA ALA A 112 -25.06 3.37 7.84
C ALA A 112 -25.38 3.01 6.38
N LYS A 113 -24.47 3.33 5.45
CA LYS A 113 -24.59 3.00 4.03
C LYS A 113 -24.19 1.56 3.70
N TRP A 114 -23.53 0.86 4.62
CA TRP A 114 -23.27 -0.58 4.51
C TRP A 114 -24.54 -1.40 4.80
N THR A 115 -25.45 -1.43 3.84
CA THR A 115 -26.63 -2.31 3.80
C THR A 115 -26.27 -3.68 3.19
N ASP A 116 -27.12 -4.68 3.36
CA ASP A 116 -26.95 -6.01 2.74
C ASP A 116 -26.65 -5.92 1.23
N GLU A 117 -27.36 -5.05 0.50
CA GLU A 117 -27.12 -4.82 -0.93
C GLU A 117 -25.72 -4.26 -1.22
N THR A 118 -25.26 -3.29 -0.43
CA THR A 118 -23.93 -2.68 -0.64
C THR A 118 -22.78 -3.58 -0.17
N ILE A 119 -23.03 -4.42 0.83
CA ILE A 119 -22.12 -5.48 1.28
C ILE A 119 -21.95 -6.49 0.14
N ASP A 120 -23.05 -6.97 -0.44
CA ASP A 120 -23.03 -7.87 -1.60
C ASP A 120 -22.38 -7.21 -2.83
N ALA A 121 -22.59 -5.92 -3.03
CA ALA A 121 -21.93 -5.14 -4.08
C ALA A 121 -20.42 -4.90 -3.80
N MET A 122 -19.98 -5.06 -2.55
CA MET A 122 -18.66 -4.66 -2.04
C MET A 122 -18.32 -3.19 -2.40
N PHE A 123 -19.33 -2.34 -2.44
CA PHE A 123 -19.21 -0.99 -2.97
C PHE A 123 -20.28 -0.07 -2.36
N VAL A 124 -19.82 1.03 -1.77
CA VAL A 124 -20.66 2.13 -1.31
C VAL A 124 -20.23 3.40 -2.02
N GLN A 125 -21.20 4.18 -2.48
CA GLN A 125 -20.98 5.50 -3.04
C GLN A 125 -21.52 6.58 -2.10
N GLY A 126 -20.71 7.60 -1.83
CA GLY A 126 -21.13 8.89 -1.29
C GLY A 126 -20.89 10.00 -2.32
N ASP A 127 -21.09 11.25 -1.91
CA ASP A 127 -20.99 12.40 -2.83
C ASP A 127 -19.56 12.56 -3.39
N ARG A 128 -18.56 12.46 -2.51
CA ARG A 128 -17.13 12.70 -2.82
C ARG A 128 -16.22 11.56 -2.41
N TYR A 129 -16.80 10.41 -2.14
CA TYR A 129 -16.05 9.21 -1.80
C TYR A 129 -16.75 7.98 -2.36
N ILE A 130 -15.96 6.94 -2.56
CA ILE A 130 -16.42 5.57 -2.65
C ILE A 130 -15.73 4.76 -1.55
N ALA A 131 -16.46 3.83 -0.94
CA ALA A 131 -15.88 2.83 -0.06
C ALA A 131 -15.93 1.48 -0.77
N ILE A 132 -14.79 0.80 -0.78
CA ILE A 132 -14.57 -0.47 -1.46
C ILE A 132 -14.52 -1.54 -0.37
N GLY A 133 -15.42 -2.50 -0.45
CA GLY A 133 -15.39 -3.69 0.40
C GLY A 133 -14.24 -4.59 0.00
N THR A 134 -13.64 -5.27 0.97
CA THR A 134 -12.55 -6.24 0.75
C THR A 134 -12.94 -7.60 1.32
N MET A 135 -12.43 -8.65 0.70
CA MET A 135 -12.74 -10.01 1.15
C MET A 135 -12.13 -10.29 2.53
N ARG A 136 -11.01 -9.63 2.86
CA ARG A 136 -10.20 -9.91 4.06
C ARG A 136 -9.66 -8.64 4.71
N ASN A 137 -9.37 -8.73 6.01
CA ASN A 137 -8.65 -7.72 6.78
C ASN A 137 -7.14 -7.93 6.62
N MET A 138 -6.59 -7.40 5.52
CA MET A 138 -5.17 -7.52 5.22
C MET A 138 -4.66 -6.28 4.49
N TYR A 139 -3.34 -6.25 4.28
CA TYR A 139 -2.76 -5.31 3.36
C TYR A 139 -2.98 -5.76 1.91
N ALA A 140 -3.74 -4.99 1.15
CA ALA A 140 -4.07 -5.30 -0.24
C ALA A 140 -3.46 -4.30 -1.22
N PRO A 141 -2.87 -4.75 -2.34
CA PRO A 141 -2.47 -3.87 -3.43
C PRO A 141 -3.67 -3.16 -4.06
N VAL A 142 -3.56 -1.84 -4.18
CA VAL A 142 -4.56 -0.95 -4.77
C VAL A 142 -3.91 -0.14 -5.88
N LEU A 143 -4.37 -0.30 -7.11
CA LEU A 143 -3.93 0.50 -8.26
C LEU A 143 -4.98 1.54 -8.61
N ILE A 144 -4.65 2.82 -8.46
CA ILE A 144 -5.43 3.95 -8.99
C ILE A 144 -4.90 4.28 -10.38
N ARG A 145 -5.79 4.44 -11.34
CA ARG A 145 -5.43 4.84 -12.70
C ARG A 145 -6.42 5.85 -13.28
N LEU A 146 -5.92 6.81 -14.07
CA LEU A 146 -6.69 7.83 -14.76
C LEU A 146 -6.58 7.62 -16.27
N ASP A 147 -7.70 7.28 -16.92
CA ASP A 147 -7.79 7.08 -18.39
C ASP A 147 -6.63 6.22 -18.98
N SER A 148 -6.15 5.23 -18.23
CA SER A 148 -4.95 4.42 -18.55
C SER A 148 -5.31 2.99 -18.95
N GLU A 149 -4.47 2.41 -19.81
CA GLU A 149 -4.56 1.00 -20.23
C GLU A 149 -3.85 0.03 -19.27
N ARG A 150 -3.07 0.54 -18.30
CA ARG A 150 -2.37 -0.29 -17.31
C ARG A 150 -3.38 -1.13 -16.53
N SER A 151 -3.13 -2.43 -16.42
CA SER A 151 -3.99 -3.37 -15.69
C SER A 151 -3.17 -4.39 -14.91
N PHE A 152 -3.78 -4.98 -13.88
CA PHE A 152 -3.27 -6.24 -13.34
C PHE A 152 -3.49 -7.36 -14.35
N THR A 153 -2.58 -8.34 -14.34
CA THR A 153 -2.77 -9.59 -15.06
C THR A 153 -3.61 -10.54 -14.20
N GLY A 154 -4.64 -11.15 -14.78
CA GLY A 154 -5.48 -12.15 -14.11
C GLY A 154 -6.94 -12.06 -14.54
N ARG A 155 -7.76 -12.96 -13.98
CA ARG A 155 -9.23 -12.90 -14.12
C ARG A 155 -9.77 -11.81 -13.21
N VAL A 156 -10.71 -11.02 -13.73
CA VAL A 156 -11.52 -10.09 -12.93
C VAL A 156 -12.64 -10.91 -12.30
N ASP A 157 -12.67 -11.00 -10.98
CA ASP A 157 -13.65 -11.78 -10.23
C ASP A 157 -14.94 -10.97 -9.97
N LYS A 158 -14.82 -9.65 -9.84
CA LYS A 158 -15.94 -8.73 -9.65
C LYS A 158 -15.64 -7.38 -10.27
N VAL A 159 -16.69 -6.67 -10.68
CA VAL A 159 -16.63 -5.27 -11.09
C VAL A 159 -17.72 -4.48 -10.37
N ALA A 160 -17.37 -3.31 -9.85
CA ALA A 160 -18.32 -2.32 -9.37
C ALA A 160 -18.09 -1.00 -10.10
N THR A 161 -19.15 -0.24 -10.35
CA THR A 161 -19.06 1.06 -11.04
C THR A 161 -19.81 2.12 -10.28
N GLY A 162 -19.31 3.34 -10.33
CA GLY A 162 -19.97 4.48 -9.70
C GLY A 162 -19.45 5.81 -10.23
N VAL A 163 -19.64 6.85 -9.44
CA VAL A 163 -19.18 8.20 -9.72
C VAL A 163 -18.39 8.73 -8.53
N LEU A 164 -17.31 9.47 -8.81
CA LEU A 164 -16.52 10.17 -7.82
C LEU A 164 -16.35 11.63 -8.24
N GLU A 165 -16.81 12.54 -7.38
CA GLU A 165 -16.54 13.97 -7.51
C GLU A 165 -15.23 14.34 -6.83
N VAL A 166 -14.34 15.00 -7.57
CA VAL A 166 -13.01 15.41 -7.10
C VAL A 166 -12.80 16.91 -7.35
N PRO A 167 -13.55 17.80 -6.67
CA PRO A 167 -13.44 19.25 -6.86
C PRO A 167 -12.06 19.81 -6.47
N SER A 168 -11.32 19.14 -5.58
CA SER A 168 -9.98 19.59 -5.16
C SER A 168 -8.88 19.28 -6.18
N GLY A 169 -9.15 18.38 -7.13
CA GLY A 169 -8.10 17.81 -7.99
C GLY A 169 -7.14 16.85 -7.27
N VAL A 170 -7.55 16.34 -6.10
CA VAL A 170 -6.78 15.35 -5.34
C VAL A 170 -7.67 14.17 -5.03
N VAL A 171 -7.23 12.98 -5.42
CA VAL A 171 -7.81 11.71 -4.99
C VAL A 171 -6.96 11.15 -3.86
N GLU A 172 -7.58 10.85 -2.73
CA GLU A 172 -6.97 10.22 -1.57
C GLU A 172 -7.45 8.77 -1.46
N VAL A 173 -6.52 7.86 -1.23
CA VAL A 173 -6.79 6.47 -0.88
C VAL A 173 -6.43 6.30 0.58
N SER A 174 -7.33 5.72 1.38
CA SER A 174 -7.10 5.51 2.82
C SER A 174 -7.65 4.18 3.30
N GLY A 175 -6.94 3.54 4.22
CA GLY A 175 -7.52 2.48 5.04
C GLY A 175 -8.44 3.06 6.11
N SER A 176 -9.31 2.22 6.66
CA SER A 176 -10.33 2.62 7.64
C SER A 176 -9.76 3.07 9.00
N THR A 177 -8.60 2.53 9.39
CA THR A 177 -8.05 2.66 10.76
C THR A 177 -6.68 3.33 10.80
N ASP A 178 -6.05 3.56 9.64
CA ASP A 178 -4.63 3.87 9.58
C ASP A 178 -4.34 5.34 9.26
N ASN A 179 -5.38 6.19 9.28
CA ASN A 179 -5.28 7.62 9.03
C ASN A 179 -4.51 7.96 7.74
N GLY A 180 -4.68 7.15 6.68
CA GLY A 180 -4.05 7.33 5.39
C GLY A 180 -2.59 6.87 5.29
N MET A 181 -2.03 6.23 6.33
CA MET A 181 -0.63 5.80 6.34
C MET A 181 -0.29 4.76 5.25
N SER A 182 -1.24 3.93 4.87
CA SER A 182 -1.07 2.88 3.86
C SER A 182 -1.40 3.30 2.44
N GLY A 183 -2.22 4.33 2.28
CA GLY A 183 -2.61 4.85 1.00
C GLY A 183 -1.79 6.06 0.61
N GLY A 184 -2.45 7.06 0.04
CA GLY A 184 -1.79 8.27 -0.41
C GLY A 184 -2.66 9.13 -1.30
N LYS A 185 -2.04 10.16 -1.87
CA LYS A 185 -2.71 11.17 -2.68
C LYS A 185 -2.22 11.15 -4.12
N VAL A 186 -3.15 11.21 -5.06
CA VAL A 186 -2.90 11.34 -6.49
C VAL A 186 -3.49 12.66 -6.95
N LYS A 187 -2.71 13.45 -7.70
CA LYS A 187 -3.21 14.67 -8.32
C LYS A 187 -3.89 14.32 -9.64
N VAL A 188 -5.14 14.76 -9.80
CA VAL A 188 -5.94 14.59 -11.01
C VAL A 188 -6.53 15.96 -11.40
N PRO A 189 -6.94 16.17 -12.66
CA PRO A 189 -7.75 17.34 -12.99
C PRO A 189 -8.99 17.41 -12.10
N PRO A 190 -9.38 18.59 -11.56
CA PRO A 190 -10.65 18.70 -10.87
C PRO A 190 -11.83 18.32 -11.78
N GLY A 191 -12.83 17.64 -11.21
CA GLY A 191 -14.05 17.30 -11.93
C GLY A 191 -14.70 16.01 -11.44
N THR A 192 -15.64 15.53 -12.25
CA THR A 192 -16.37 14.29 -12.00
C THR A 192 -15.77 13.16 -12.82
N TYR A 193 -15.71 11.99 -12.19
CA TYR A 193 -15.16 10.78 -12.78
C TYR A 193 -16.18 9.66 -12.70
N ARG A 194 -16.39 8.95 -13.81
CA ARG A 194 -16.96 7.60 -13.75
C ARG A 194 -15.87 6.70 -13.17
N VAL A 195 -16.21 5.92 -12.17
CA VAL A 195 -15.29 4.99 -11.53
C VAL A 195 -15.65 3.56 -11.89
N GLU A 196 -14.64 2.75 -12.12
CA GLU A 196 -14.75 1.30 -12.24
C GLU A 196 -13.74 0.63 -11.31
N VAL A 197 -14.23 -0.16 -10.37
CA VAL A 197 -13.46 -0.95 -9.42
C VAL A 197 -13.46 -2.39 -9.91
N GLN A 198 -12.27 -2.93 -10.18
CA GLN A 198 -12.07 -4.31 -10.58
C GLN A 198 -11.37 -5.07 -9.44
N TYR A 199 -11.90 -6.25 -9.12
CA TYR A 199 -11.44 -7.10 -8.02
C TYR A 199 -10.80 -8.34 -8.62
N PHE A 200 -9.62 -8.71 -8.13
CA PHE A 200 -8.82 -9.80 -8.67
C PHE A 200 -8.37 -10.75 -7.58
N ASN A 201 -8.33 -12.04 -7.93
CA ASN A 201 -7.83 -13.15 -7.11
C ASN A 201 -8.52 -13.28 -5.74
N LEU A 202 -9.82 -12.99 -5.65
CA LEU A 202 -10.55 -13.05 -4.37
C LEU A 202 -10.59 -14.47 -3.79
N ASP A 203 -10.51 -15.48 -4.66
CA ASP A 203 -10.48 -16.90 -4.30
C ASP A 203 -9.10 -17.38 -3.82
N SER A 204 -8.03 -16.57 -3.97
CA SER A 204 -6.70 -16.94 -3.47
C SER A 204 -6.69 -16.83 -1.95
N ILE A 205 -6.56 -17.96 -1.26
CA ILE A 205 -6.57 -18.02 0.19
C ILE A 205 -5.47 -18.97 0.69
N SER A 206 -4.76 -18.55 1.75
CA SER A 206 -3.83 -19.40 2.47
C SER A 206 -4.56 -20.51 3.25
N ASP A 207 -3.82 -21.55 3.64
CA ASP A 207 -4.36 -22.70 4.38
C ASP A 207 -5.04 -22.30 5.71
N ASP A 208 -4.60 -21.20 6.33
CA ASP A 208 -5.16 -20.67 7.57
C ASP A 208 -6.36 -19.73 7.36
N GLY A 209 -6.69 -19.41 6.11
CA GLY A 209 -7.82 -18.54 5.77
C GLY A 209 -7.54 -17.03 5.93
N LEU A 210 -6.34 -16.64 6.36
CA LEU A 210 -6.06 -15.26 6.79
C LEU A 210 -5.44 -14.39 5.70
N GLU A 211 -4.63 -14.99 4.83
CA GLU A 211 -3.96 -14.29 3.73
C GLU A 211 -4.57 -14.66 2.38
N GLY A 212 -4.42 -13.76 1.42
CA GLY A 212 -4.82 -13.97 0.04
C GLY A 212 -3.99 -13.10 -0.90
N ASP A 213 -4.20 -13.26 -2.20
CA ASP A 213 -3.58 -12.44 -3.24
C ASP A 213 -4.54 -11.39 -3.82
N ASP A 214 -5.49 -10.94 -3.00
CA ASP A 214 -6.53 -9.98 -3.36
C ASP A 214 -5.89 -8.69 -3.89
N ARG A 215 -6.33 -8.25 -5.06
CA ARG A 215 -5.90 -6.98 -5.67
C ARG A 215 -7.10 -6.18 -6.15
N TYR A 216 -7.00 -4.87 -5.99
CA TYR A 216 -8.08 -3.94 -6.33
C TYR A 216 -7.56 -2.88 -7.30
N MET A 217 -8.24 -2.71 -8.42
CA MET A 217 -7.89 -1.66 -9.39
C MET A 217 -9.06 -0.69 -9.54
N ILE A 218 -8.77 0.59 -9.39
CA ILE A 218 -9.75 1.68 -9.50
C ILE A 218 -9.38 2.50 -10.72
N THR A 219 -10.27 2.49 -11.70
CA THR A 219 -10.15 3.29 -12.92
C THR A 219 -11.02 4.51 -12.82
N LEU A 220 -10.42 5.69 -12.96
CA LEU A 220 -11.10 6.97 -13.08
C LEU A 220 -11.19 7.32 -14.56
N PHE A 221 -12.42 7.47 -15.05
CA PHE A 221 -12.70 7.94 -16.41
C PHE A 221 -13.30 9.33 -16.33
N ARG A 222 -12.64 10.31 -16.92
CA ARG A 222 -13.13 11.70 -16.83
C ARG A 222 -14.45 11.85 -17.59
N THR A 223 -15.49 12.34 -16.91
CA THR A 223 -16.77 12.64 -17.56
C THR A 223 -16.74 14.08 -18.09
N GLY A 224 -16.55 14.24 -19.41
CA GLY A 224 -16.55 15.55 -20.10
C GLY A 224 -15.14 16.09 -20.37
N ARG A 225 -14.89 16.46 -21.64
CA ARG A 225 -13.72 17.25 -22.07
C ARG A 225 -14.06 18.73 -22.08
#